data_AF-A0A2V2F203-F1
#
_entry.id   AF-A0A2V2F203-F1
#
_cell.length_a   1.000
_cell.length_b   1.000
_cell.length_c   1.000
_cell.angle_alpha   90.00
_cell.angle_beta   90.00
_cell.angle_gamma   90.00
#
_symmetry.space_group_name_H-M   'P 1'
#
loop_
_entity.id
_entity.type
_entity.pdbx_description
1 polymer ?
#
loop_
_entity_poly.entity_id
_entity_poly.type
_entity_poly.pdbx_seq_one_letter_code
_entity_poly.pdbx_strand_id
1 'polypeptide(L)'
;MGELTESDIDMLMTKFELPKALRGDISRFLMGTPVMPHENFLVLLSLFNLALNGNAVPMTEILTGGPMKDAPKEDYIDTVDIVQPRTSGEYEETIRYLIRNGMVDEIEKLRFENYQGVVGQLGPSQMRSLKNSLIILNSMCLRAAISGGLDTETAYTLGELYVQRIENTQTLTELGKLSQTIKRDYCRRVKQLSAPKIDNLYVLRSAEYVQKHIYEKVTARELAEQAGVSPEYLSTLFSEHMKCSIPQYIARQKILEAKKLLRFTEKPLSEIAALLNFSSQSYFQAQFKKIRGITPAAYREKYRKGARGD
;
A
#
# COMPACT_ATOMS: atom_id res chain seq x y z
N MET A 1 29.57 44.85 16.65
CA MET A 1 28.99 43.49 16.52
C MET A 1 28.84 43.25 15.03
N GLY A 2 29.43 42.17 14.50
CA GLY A 2 29.38 41.90 13.06
C GLY A 2 27.94 41.63 12.61
N GLU A 3 27.54 42.27 11.52
CA GLU A 3 26.26 41.97 10.86
C GLU A 3 26.31 40.52 10.35
N LEU A 4 25.30 39.71 10.70
CA LEU A 4 25.13 38.38 10.12
C LEU A 4 24.94 38.52 8.60
N THR A 5 25.74 37.80 7.83
CA THR A 5 25.68 37.80 6.37
C THR A 5 24.74 36.71 5.86
N GLU A 6 24.30 36.79 4.61
CA GLU A 6 23.50 35.71 3.98
C GLU A 6 24.25 34.35 4.02
N SER A 7 25.59 34.39 3.96
CA SER A 7 26.45 33.22 4.07
C SER A 7 26.36 32.53 5.43
N ASP A 8 26.16 33.29 6.52
CA ASP A 8 26.03 32.73 7.87
C ASP A 8 24.68 32.02 8.03
N ILE A 9 23.63 32.57 7.42
CA ILE A 9 22.29 31.97 7.38
C ILE A 9 22.33 30.66 6.60
N ASP A 10 22.96 30.63 5.42
CA ASP A 10 23.08 29.40 4.61
C ASP A 10 23.90 28.30 5.31
N MET A 11 24.93 28.68 6.06
CA MET A 11 25.71 27.75 6.89
C MET A 11 24.82 27.13 7.99
N LEU A 12 24.01 27.94 8.67
CA LEU A 12 23.06 27.47 9.67
C LEU A 12 22.00 26.54 9.07
N MET A 13 21.39 26.91 7.93
CA MET A 13 20.39 26.06 7.27
C MET A 13 20.96 24.73 6.82
N THR A 14 22.23 24.70 6.44
CA THR A 14 22.94 23.48 6.07
C THR A 14 23.23 22.61 7.29
N LYS A 15 23.65 23.22 8.41
CA LYS A 15 23.88 22.53 9.68
C LYS A 15 22.64 21.82 10.22
N PHE A 16 21.45 22.39 10.00
CA PHE A 16 20.17 21.79 10.41
C PHE A 16 19.48 20.99 9.29
N GLU A 17 20.20 20.65 8.22
CA GLU A 17 19.73 19.80 7.12
C GLU A 17 18.39 20.23 6.49
N LEU A 18 18.10 21.54 6.46
CA LEU A 18 16.81 22.04 5.99
C LEU A 18 16.60 21.73 4.49
N PRO A 19 15.40 21.24 4.09
CA PRO A 19 15.07 20.95 2.71
C PRO A 19 15.26 22.17 1.81
N LYS A 20 15.92 21.99 0.64
CA LYS A 20 16.22 23.08 -0.30
C LYS A 20 15.01 23.92 -0.69
N ALA A 21 13.83 23.29 -0.79
CA ALA A 21 12.58 23.97 -1.14
C ALA A 21 12.15 25.03 -0.11
N LEU A 22 12.50 24.88 1.16
CA LEU A 22 12.08 25.76 2.26
C LEU A 22 13.08 26.87 2.57
N ARG A 23 14.32 26.75 2.09
CA ARG A 23 15.41 27.70 2.44
C ARG A 23 15.10 29.14 2.03
N GLY A 24 14.48 29.32 0.86
CA GLY A 24 14.13 30.65 0.35
C GLY A 24 13.07 31.38 1.20
N ASP A 25 12.08 30.66 1.73
CA ASP A 25 11.06 31.25 2.60
C ASP A 25 11.63 31.57 3.98
N ILE A 26 12.46 30.69 4.53
CA ILE A 26 13.11 30.88 5.83
C ILE A 26 14.08 32.06 5.78
N SER A 27 14.85 32.20 4.69
CA SER A 27 15.79 33.31 4.51
C SER A 27 15.06 34.66 4.48
N ARG A 28 13.99 34.75 3.69
CA ARG A 28 13.11 35.93 3.67
C ARG A 28 12.52 36.27 5.04
N PHE A 29 12.11 35.26 5.80
CA PHE A 29 11.58 35.45 7.15
C PHE A 29 12.65 36.01 8.10
N LEU A 30 13.85 35.42 8.13
CA LEU A 30 14.95 35.87 9.00
C LEU A 30 15.41 37.29 8.66
N MET A 31 15.56 37.60 7.37
CA MET A 31 15.95 38.95 6.92
C MET A 31 14.84 39.99 7.11
N GLY A 32 13.58 39.58 7.05
CA GLY A 32 12.43 40.44 7.30
C GLY A 32 12.09 40.62 8.79
N THR A 33 12.82 39.96 9.69
CA THR A 33 12.58 40.06 11.13
C THR A 33 13.11 41.41 11.63
N PRO A 34 12.27 42.27 12.25
CA PRO A 34 12.70 43.58 12.70
C PRO A 34 13.75 43.46 13.81
N VAL A 35 14.70 44.40 13.82
CA VAL A 35 15.68 44.51 14.91
C VAL A 35 14.91 44.79 16.20
N MET A 36 15.11 43.93 17.20
CA MET A 36 14.38 44.00 18.46
C MET A 36 15.33 43.99 19.66
N PRO A 37 14.92 44.57 20.81
CA PRO A 37 15.69 44.50 22.04
C PRO A 37 15.91 43.04 22.46
N HIS A 38 17.07 42.78 23.06
CA HIS A 38 17.51 41.43 23.46
C HIS A 38 16.47 40.71 24.35
N GLU A 39 15.84 41.43 25.28
CA GLU A 39 14.79 40.87 26.14
C GLU A 39 13.59 40.35 25.34
N ASN A 40 13.14 41.10 24.33
CA ASN A 40 12.01 40.69 23.48
C ASN A 40 12.38 39.49 22.60
N PHE A 41 13.64 39.41 22.18
CA PHE A 41 14.15 38.25 21.44
C PHE A 41 14.13 36.99 22.30
N LEU A 42 14.52 37.07 23.57
CA LEU A 42 14.47 35.94 24.51
C LEU A 42 13.04 35.48 24.78
N VAL A 43 12.08 36.40 24.90
CA VAL A 43 10.64 36.07 25.02
C VAL A 43 10.15 35.33 23.78
N LEU A 44 10.53 35.79 22.59
CA LEU A 44 10.19 35.14 21.33
C LEU A 44 10.76 33.71 21.29
N LEU A 45 12.02 33.51 21.66
CA LEU A 45 12.64 32.18 21.72
C LEU A 45 11.95 31.26 22.73
N SER A 46 11.53 31.77 23.88
CA SER A 46 10.73 31.00 24.84
C SER A 46 9.39 30.55 24.24
N LEU A 47 8.73 31.41 23.45
CA LEU A 47 7.48 31.08 22.77
C LEU A 47 7.70 30.06 21.65
N PHE A 48 8.77 30.20 20.88
CA PHE A 48 9.17 29.22 19.86
C PHE A 48 9.46 27.85 20.48
N ASN A 49 10.15 27.81 21.63
CA ASN A 49 10.37 26.56 22.35
C ASN A 49 9.04 25.92 22.79
N LEU A 50 8.11 26.71 23.33
CA LEU A 50 6.79 26.20 23.71
C LEU A 50 6.03 25.63 22.51
N ALA A 51 6.08 26.30 21.36
CA ALA A 51 5.41 25.86 20.14
C ALA A 51 6.02 24.56 19.57
N LEU A 52 7.35 24.40 19.63
CA LEU A 52 8.04 23.24 19.07
C LEU A 52 8.08 22.05 20.02
N ASN A 53 8.29 22.30 21.31
CA ASN A 53 8.61 21.26 22.31
C ASN A 53 7.49 21.07 23.34
N GLY A 54 6.43 21.88 23.30
CA GLY A 54 5.26 21.75 24.18
C GLY A 54 5.47 22.20 25.63
N ASN A 55 6.62 22.80 25.95
CA ASN A 55 6.95 23.30 27.28
C ASN A 55 7.57 24.70 27.25
N ALA A 56 7.26 25.54 28.24
CA ALA A 56 7.86 26.86 28.37
C ALA A 56 9.22 26.75 29.09
N VAL A 57 10.24 27.43 28.57
CA VAL A 57 11.58 27.50 29.17
C VAL A 57 11.83 28.93 29.66
N PRO A 58 12.19 29.15 30.94
CA PRO A 58 12.47 30.49 31.46
C PRO A 58 13.61 31.18 30.68
N MET A 59 13.54 32.50 30.51
CA MET A 59 14.56 33.28 29.78
C MET A 59 15.98 33.06 30.32
N THR A 60 16.11 32.79 31.62
CA THR A 60 17.39 32.50 32.30
C THR A 60 18.03 31.19 31.83
N GLU A 61 17.24 30.16 31.48
CA GLU A 61 17.75 28.89 30.97
C GLU A 61 18.15 28.96 29.49
N ILE A 62 17.49 29.83 28.71
CA ILE A 62 17.82 30.06 27.29
C ILE A 62 19.25 30.62 27.15
N LEU A 63 19.66 31.50 28.07
CA LEU A 63 20.97 32.16 28.06
C LEU A 63 22.12 31.26 28.50
N THR A 64 21.87 30.30 29.40
CA THR A 64 22.92 29.44 29.96
C THR A 64 23.24 28.24 29.08
N GLY A 65 22.39 27.92 28.09
CA GLY A 65 22.56 26.77 27.21
C GLY A 65 22.35 25.45 27.96
N GLY A 66 21.23 24.77 27.70
CA GLY A 66 21.08 23.37 28.11
C GLY A 66 21.86 22.43 27.19
N PRO A 67 22.17 21.19 27.62
CA PRO A 67 22.74 20.20 26.71
C PRO A 67 21.80 20.01 25.52
N MET A 68 22.38 19.97 24.31
CA MET A 68 21.63 19.64 23.09
C MET A 68 21.09 18.22 23.28
N LYS A 69 19.77 18.09 23.47
CA LYS A 69 19.14 16.78 23.46
C LYS A 69 19.10 16.33 22.01
N ASP A 70 19.69 15.18 21.71
CA ASP A 70 19.55 14.56 20.41
C ASP A 70 18.06 14.48 20.04
N ALA A 71 17.74 14.71 18.76
CA ALA A 71 16.42 14.38 18.26
C ALA A 71 16.13 12.91 18.62
N PRO A 72 14.90 12.56 19.02
CA PRO A 72 14.55 11.17 19.24
C PRO A 72 14.89 10.41 17.94
N LYS A 73 15.89 9.53 18.00
CA LYS A 73 16.20 8.66 16.86
C LYS A 73 14.98 7.78 16.67
N GLU A 74 14.30 7.94 15.54
CA GLU A 74 13.24 7.01 15.16
C GLU A 74 13.88 5.62 15.02
N ASP A 75 13.29 4.62 15.68
CA ASP A 75 13.84 3.27 15.78
C ASP A 75 13.56 2.49 14.48
N TYR A 76 14.16 2.95 13.37
CA TYR A 76 14.08 2.32 12.07
C TYR A 76 15.34 1.49 11.78
N ILE A 77 15.17 0.47 10.93
CA ILE A 77 16.29 -0.34 10.44
C ILE A 77 16.98 0.44 9.32
N ASP A 78 18.05 1.16 9.64
CA ASP A 78 18.77 2.06 8.72
C ASP A 78 19.56 1.33 7.62
N THR A 79 20.02 0.10 7.88
CA THR A 79 20.88 -0.66 6.96
C THR A 79 20.36 -2.08 6.77
N VAL A 80 20.03 -2.43 5.52
CA VAL A 80 19.74 -3.80 5.10
C VAL A 80 20.96 -4.36 4.40
N ASP A 81 21.85 -5.02 5.14
CA ASP A 81 22.95 -5.76 4.53
C ASP A 81 22.39 -7.03 3.86
N ILE A 82 22.33 -7.01 2.53
CA ILE A 82 21.95 -8.19 1.75
C ILE A 82 23.16 -9.14 1.71
N VAL A 83 23.37 -9.87 2.81
CA VAL A 83 24.49 -10.80 2.97
C VAL A 83 24.34 -12.05 2.07
N GLN A 84 23.11 -12.41 1.69
CA GLN A 84 22.85 -13.49 0.74
C GLN A 84 21.60 -13.18 -0.11
N PRO A 85 21.66 -13.40 -1.45
CA PRO A 85 20.48 -13.32 -2.31
C PRO A 85 19.46 -14.38 -1.86
N ARG A 86 18.33 -13.93 -1.31
CA ARG A 86 17.24 -14.83 -0.95
C ARG A 86 16.64 -15.38 -2.23
N THR A 87 16.78 -16.68 -2.47
CA THR A 87 16.13 -17.43 -3.57
C THR A 87 14.59 -17.47 -3.44
N SER A 88 13.99 -16.63 -2.57
CA SER A 88 12.57 -16.64 -2.25
C SER A 88 11.70 -15.86 -3.25
N GLY A 89 12.27 -14.90 -4.00
CA GLY A 89 11.49 -14.01 -4.87
C GLY A 89 10.74 -14.73 -6.01
N GLU A 90 11.42 -15.57 -6.79
CA GLU A 90 10.82 -16.30 -7.91
C GLU A 90 9.82 -17.37 -7.43
N TYR A 91 10.14 -18.05 -6.32
CA TYR A 91 9.27 -19.04 -5.70
C TYR A 91 7.98 -18.40 -5.15
N GLU A 92 8.10 -17.26 -4.49
CA GLU A 92 6.97 -16.47 -3.99
C GLU A 92 6.10 -15.94 -5.14
N GLU A 93 6.70 -15.40 -6.19
CA GLU A 93 5.97 -14.92 -7.36
C GLU A 93 5.22 -16.06 -8.06
N THR A 94 5.85 -17.23 -8.16
CA THR A 94 5.20 -18.44 -8.68
C THR A 94 3.98 -18.81 -7.84
N ILE A 95 4.10 -18.88 -6.51
CA ILE A 95 2.96 -19.19 -5.64
C ILE A 95 1.86 -18.15 -5.78
N ARG A 96 2.20 -16.86 -5.80
CA ARG A 96 1.25 -15.76 -6.00
C ARG A 96 0.49 -15.93 -7.32
N TYR A 97 1.21 -16.17 -8.41
CA TYR A 97 0.63 -16.38 -9.73
C TYR A 97 -0.31 -17.59 -9.74
N LEU A 98 0.11 -18.73 -9.23
CA LEU A 98 -0.69 -19.96 -9.23
C LEU A 98 -1.97 -19.80 -8.39
N ILE A 99 -1.89 -19.19 -7.21
CA ILE A 99 -3.05 -18.94 -6.35
C ILE A 99 -4.00 -17.93 -7.00
N ARG A 100 -3.48 -16.81 -7.51
CA ARG A 100 -4.27 -15.77 -8.19
C ARG A 100 -5.08 -16.34 -9.36
N ASN A 101 -4.55 -17.37 -10.02
CA ASN A 101 -5.18 -17.99 -11.18
C ASN A 101 -5.89 -19.32 -10.88
N GLY A 102 -5.99 -19.74 -9.61
CA GLY A 102 -6.66 -20.99 -9.22
C GLY A 102 -6.03 -22.25 -9.82
N MET A 103 -4.72 -22.26 -10.08
CA MET A 103 -3.97 -23.38 -10.65
C MET A 103 -3.59 -24.41 -9.57
N VAL A 104 -4.60 -25.12 -9.06
CA VAL A 104 -4.45 -26.05 -7.92
C VAL A 104 -3.45 -27.17 -8.24
N ASP A 105 -3.51 -27.72 -9.44
CA ASP A 105 -2.70 -28.88 -9.84
C ASP A 105 -1.19 -28.55 -9.88
N GLU A 106 -0.84 -27.29 -10.18
CA GLU A 106 0.55 -26.81 -10.15
C GLU A 106 1.03 -26.52 -8.73
N ILE A 107 0.16 -26.04 -7.84
CA ILE A 107 0.49 -25.87 -6.42
C ILE A 107 0.86 -27.20 -5.76
N GLU A 108 0.19 -28.29 -6.14
CA GLU A 108 0.48 -29.62 -5.58
C GLU A 108 1.85 -30.17 -6.01
N LYS A 109 2.40 -29.71 -7.15
CA LYS A 109 3.75 -30.04 -7.61
C LYS A 109 4.83 -29.28 -6.84
N LEU A 110 4.50 -28.12 -6.25
CA LEU A 110 5.42 -27.30 -5.46
C LEU A 110 5.60 -27.85 -4.03
N ARG A 111 6.33 -28.95 -3.89
CA ARG A 111 6.67 -29.54 -2.59
C ARG A 111 7.71 -28.72 -1.82
N PHE A 112 7.59 -28.73 -0.50
CA PHE A 112 8.53 -28.05 0.41
C PHE A 112 9.93 -28.66 0.31
N GLU A 113 10.00 -29.97 0.05
CA GLU A 113 11.23 -30.75 -0.16
C GLU A 113 12.09 -30.24 -1.32
N ASN A 114 11.50 -29.48 -2.26
CA ASN A 114 12.19 -28.93 -3.44
C ASN A 114 12.65 -27.47 -3.25
N TYR A 115 12.41 -26.86 -2.08
CA TYR A 115 12.81 -25.48 -1.81
C TYR A 115 14.29 -25.43 -1.45
N GLN A 116 15.13 -24.93 -2.37
CA GLN A 116 16.58 -24.77 -2.18
C GLN A 116 16.99 -23.41 -1.60
N GLY A 117 16.03 -22.62 -1.10
CA GLY A 117 16.30 -21.28 -0.57
C GLY A 117 16.78 -21.26 0.88
N VAL A 118 17.62 -20.28 1.22
CA VAL A 118 18.04 -20.03 2.60
C VAL A 118 16.91 -19.30 3.33
N VAL A 119 16.28 -19.95 4.31
CA VAL A 119 15.30 -19.32 5.21
C VAL A 119 16.08 -18.50 6.25
N GLY A 120 15.85 -17.19 6.28
CA GLY A 120 16.47 -16.32 7.28
C GLY A 120 16.07 -16.72 8.71
N GLN A 121 16.88 -16.34 9.69
CA GLN A 121 16.53 -16.49 11.10
C GLN A 121 15.45 -15.46 11.46
N LEU A 122 14.19 -15.87 11.40
CA LEU A 122 13.03 -15.01 11.70
C LEU A 122 12.59 -15.07 13.16
N GLY A 123 13.29 -15.83 14.01
CA GLY A 123 12.95 -15.97 15.42
C GLY A 123 14.04 -16.68 16.24
N PRO A 124 13.83 -16.77 17.57
CA PRO A 124 14.81 -17.32 18.52
C PRO A 124 15.07 -18.82 18.38
N SER A 125 14.18 -19.55 17.68
CA SER A 125 14.33 -20.99 17.42
C SER A 125 13.98 -21.31 15.97
N GLN A 126 14.41 -22.48 15.48
CA GLN A 126 14.05 -22.97 14.15
C GLN A 126 12.53 -23.09 13.99
N MET A 127 11.86 -23.63 15.01
CA MET A 127 10.39 -23.72 15.06
C MET A 127 9.74 -22.35 14.92
N ARG A 128 10.19 -21.36 15.70
CA ARG A 128 9.62 -20.01 15.65
C ARG A 128 9.90 -19.31 14.32
N SER A 129 11.10 -19.49 13.77
CA SER A 129 11.47 -18.96 12.45
C SER A 129 10.57 -19.51 11.33
N LEU A 130 10.25 -20.81 11.37
CA LEU A 130 9.37 -21.44 10.39
C LEU A 130 7.90 -21.03 10.57
N LYS A 131 7.42 -20.87 11.81
CA LYS A 131 6.10 -20.29 12.07
C LYS A 131 5.97 -18.88 11.49
N ASN A 132 6.96 -18.02 11.75
CA ASN A 132 7.00 -16.67 11.20
C ASN A 132 7.05 -16.68 9.66
N SER A 133 7.83 -17.59 9.07
CA SER A 133 7.86 -17.80 7.61
C SER A 133 6.48 -18.19 7.06
N LEU A 134 5.75 -19.09 7.75
CA LEU A 134 4.41 -19.50 7.34
C LEU A 134 3.37 -18.39 7.49
N ILE A 135 3.51 -17.50 8.47
CA ILE A 135 2.64 -16.31 8.62
C ILE A 135 2.82 -15.36 7.44
N ILE A 136 4.07 -15.14 7.01
CA ILE A 136 4.39 -14.36 5.80
C ILE A 136 3.78 -15.03 4.56
N LEU A 137 3.99 -16.34 4.40
CA LEU A 137 3.38 -17.13 3.31
C LEU A 137 1.85 -17.01 3.30
N ASN A 138 1.20 -17.16 4.46
CA ASN A 138 -0.25 -17.04 4.59
C ASN A 138 -0.73 -15.65 4.14
N SER A 139 -0.04 -14.59 4.56
CA SER A 139 -0.35 -13.22 4.16
C SER A 139 -0.22 -13.04 2.64
N MET A 140 0.82 -13.60 2.04
CA MET A 140 1.02 -13.57 0.60
C MET A 140 -0.07 -14.33 -0.16
N CYS A 141 -0.39 -15.56 0.26
CA CYS A 141 -1.45 -16.39 -0.32
C CYS A 141 -2.82 -15.71 -0.23
N LEU A 142 -3.14 -15.10 0.92
CA LEU A 142 -4.34 -14.30 1.14
C LEU A 142 -4.43 -13.15 0.13
N ARG A 143 -3.36 -12.35 -0.02
CA ARG A 143 -3.33 -11.22 -0.96
C ARG A 143 -3.48 -11.68 -2.40
N ALA A 144 -2.83 -12.78 -2.78
CA ALA A 144 -2.96 -13.39 -4.09
C ALA A 144 -4.39 -13.88 -4.34
N ALA A 145 -5.04 -14.48 -3.35
CA ALA A 145 -6.41 -14.96 -3.45
C ALA A 145 -7.42 -13.81 -3.62
N ILE A 146 -7.26 -12.71 -2.86
CA ILE A 146 -8.06 -11.49 -3.05
C ILE A 146 -7.88 -10.95 -4.47
N SER A 147 -6.64 -10.95 -4.96
CA SER A 147 -6.32 -10.52 -6.33
C SER A 147 -6.91 -11.46 -7.39
N GLY A 148 -7.10 -12.73 -7.05
CA GLY A 148 -7.81 -13.75 -7.84
C GLY A 148 -9.34 -13.67 -7.74
N GLY A 149 -9.88 -12.69 -7.01
CA GLY A 149 -11.33 -12.46 -6.90
C GLY A 149 -11.98 -13.02 -5.64
N LEU A 150 -11.22 -13.61 -4.71
CA LEU A 150 -11.75 -14.02 -3.41
C LEU A 150 -12.25 -12.81 -2.62
N ASP A 151 -13.45 -12.95 -2.06
CA ASP A 151 -14.02 -11.95 -1.17
C ASP A 151 -13.05 -11.61 -0.03
N THR A 152 -12.93 -10.31 0.26
CA THR A 152 -11.96 -9.78 1.21
C THR A 152 -12.22 -10.24 2.64
N GLU A 153 -13.48 -10.27 3.07
CA GLU A 153 -13.87 -10.68 4.43
C GLU A 153 -13.56 -12.16 4.63
N THR A 154 -13.97 -13.00 3.66
CA THR A 154 -13.65 -14.43 3.61
C THR A 154 -12.15 -14.68 3.65
N ALA A 155 -11.37 -13.90 2.90
CA ALA A 155 -9.91 -14.04 2.84
C ALA A 155 -9.24 -13.69 4.18
N TYR A 156 -9.65 -12.60 4.84
CA TYR A 156 -9.11 -12.22 6.15
C TYR A 156 -9.49 -13.20 7.26
N THR A 157 -10.76 -13.64 7.34
CA THR A 157 -11.17 -14.66 8.30
C THR A 157 -10.38 -15.95 8.12
N LEU A 158 -10.17 -16.38 6.87
CA LEU A 158 -9.35 -17.55 6.57
C LEU A 158 -7.88 -17.34 6.99
N GLY A 159 -7.36 -16.13 6.79
CA GLY A 159 -6.03 -15.72 7.23
C GLY A 159 -5.85 -15.88 8.74
N GLU A 160 -6.79 -15.36 9.54
CA GLU A 160 -6.78 -15.45 11.00
C GLU A 160 -6.80 -16.91 11.49
N LEU A 161 -7.69 -17.73 10.92
CA LEU A 161 -7.79 -19.16 11.24
C LEU A 161 -6.46 -19.90 10.96
N TYR A 162 -5.80 -19.58 9.85
CA TYR A 162 -4.50 -20.17 9.54
C TYR A 162 -3.39 -19.68 10.47
N VAL A 163 -3.38 -18.40 10.87
CA VAL A 163 -2.42 -17.90 11.88
C VAL A 163 -2.58 -18.66 13.20
N GLN A 164 -3.81 -18.83 13.69
CA GLN A 164 -4.06 -19.62 14.90
C GLN A 164 -3.55 -21.06 14.76
N ARG A 165 -3.79 -21.69 13.60
CA ARG A 165 -3.33 -23.06 13.34
C ARG A 165 -1.80 -23.17 13.26
N ILE A 166 -1.13 -22.17 12.66
CA ILE A 166 0.33 -22.07 12.63
C ILE A 166 0.89 -21.98 14.06
N GLU A 167 0.31 -21.12 14.89
CA GLU A 167 0.74 -20.92 16.28
C GLU A 167 0.60 -22.20 17.12
N ASN A 168 -0.48 -22.94 16.93
CA ASN A 168 -0.76 -24.17 17.69
C ASN A 168 0.02 -25.41 17.21
N THR A 169 0.70 -25.34 16.06
CA THR A 169 1.48 -26.48 15.54
C THR A 169 2.76 -26.69 16.35
N GLN A 170 3.11 -27.95 16.66
CA GLN A 170 4.27 -28.26 17.52
C GLN A 170 5.40 -29.01 16.82
N THR A 171 5.18 -29.53 15.62
CA THR A 171 6.20 -30.29 14.89
C THR A 171 6.52 -29.68 13.52
N LEU A 172 7.77 -29.86 13.07
CA LEU A 172 8.23 -29.40 11.76
C LEU A 172 7.46 -30.08 10.62
N THR A 173 7.17 -31.38 10.78
CA THR A 173 6.40 -32.17 9.83
C THR A 173 4.97 -31.64 9.65
N GLU A 174 4.31 -31.27 10.75
CA GLU A 174 2.97 -30.67 10.69
C GLU A 174 2.99 -29.28 10.06
N LEU A 175 4.03 -28.46 10.34
CA LEU A 175 4.19 -27.16 9.69
C LEU A 175 4.36 -27.31 8.16
N GLY A 176 5.15 -28.28 7.70
CA GLY A 176 5.29 -28.58 6.28
C GLY A 176 3.96 -28.98 5.62
N LYS A 177 3.16 -29.83 6.28
CA LYS A 177 1.81 -30.20 5.83
C LYS A 177 0.85 -29.00 5.82
N LEU A 178 0.94 -28.13 6.82
CA LEU A 178 0.10 -26.95 6.93
C LEU A 178 0.43 -25.93 5.84
N SER A 179 1.71 -25.73 5.51
CA SER A 179 2.15 -24.90 4.38
C SER A 179 1.48 -25.32 3.06
N GLN A 180 1.45 -26.63 2.78
CA GLN A 180 0.77 -27.14 1.58
C GLN A 180 -0.74 -26.96 1.64
N THR A 181 -1.32 -27.16 2.83
CA THR A 181 -2.76 -26.98 3.06
C THR A 181 -3.17 -25.54 2.77
N ILE A 182 -2.43 -24.55 3.30
CA ILE A 182 -2.66 -23.13 3.09
C ILE A 182 -2.67 -22.80 1.59
N LYS A 183 -1.58 -23.11 0.88
CA LYS A 183 -1.45 -22.82 -0.56
C LYS A 183 -2.59 -23.42 -1.37
N ARG A 184 -2.90 -24.70 -1.12
CA ARG A 184 -3.95 -25.44 -1.83
C ARG A 184 -5.33 -24.88 -1.56
N ASP A 185 -5.66 -24.53 -0.32
CA ASP A 185 -6.99 -24.05 0.06
C ASP A 185 -7.30 -22.69 -0.58
N TYR A 186 -6.38 -21.72 -0.47
CA TYR A 186 -6.54 -20.43 -1.15
C TYR A 186 -6.68 -20.60 -2.67
N CYS A 187 -5.82 -21.42 -3.29
CA CYS A 187 -5.86 -21.69 -4.71
C CYS A 187 -7.19 -22.34 -5.14
N ARG A 188 -7.69 -23.31 -4.37
CA ARG A 188 -8.95 -24.00 -4.65
C ARG A 188 -10.13 -23.05 -4.57
N ARG A 189 -10.15 -22.17 -3.56
CA ARG A 189 -11.21 -21.16 -3.42
C ARG A 189 -11.22 -20.21 -4.61
N VAL A 190 -10.05 -19.77 -5.08
CA VAL A 190 -9.97 -18.98 -6.32
C VAL A 190 -10.45 -19.77 -7.54
N LYS A 191 -10.05 -21.04 -7.69
CA LYS A 191 -10.53 -21.93 -8.76
C LYS A 191 -12.06 -22.06 -8.76
N GLN A 192 -12.68 -22.16 -7.58
CA GLN A 192 -14.14 -22.28 -7.42
C GLN A 192 -14.91 -21.00 -7.80
N LEU A 193 -14.24 -19.85 -7.76
CA LEU A 193 -14.85 -18.58 -8.15
C LEU A 193 -14.94 -18.38 -9.66
N SER A 194 -14.40 -19.32 -10.47
CA SER A 194 -14.30 -19.34 -11.94
C SER A 194 -15.27 -18.40 -12.67
N ALA A 195 -14.94 -17.12 -12.63
CA ALA A 195 -15.04 -16.23 -13.75
C ALA A 195 -13.83 -16.53 -14.67
N PRO A 196 -13.94 -16.19 -15.94
CA PRO A 196 -13.09 -16.68 -17.01
C PRO A 196 -11.66 -16.15 -16.89
N LYS A 197 -10.71 -17.04 -17.22
CA LYS A 197 -9.28 -16.90 -17.00
C LYS A 197 -8.67 -15.87 -17.94
N ILE A 198 -7.69 -15.11 -17.42
CA ILE A 198 -6.78 -14.29 -18.22
C ILE A 198 -5.52 -15.11 -18.49
N ASP A 199 -5.58 -16.00 -19.47
CA ASP A 199 -4.47 -16.83 -19.94
C ASP A 199 -3.67 -16.17 -21.08
N ASN A 200 -3.88 -14.87 -21.29
CA ASN A 200 -3.25 -14.10 -22.36
C ASN A 200 -2.43 -12.92 -21.80
N LEU A 201 -1.14 -12.89 -22.15
CA LEU A 201 -0.18 -11.86 -21.69
C LEU A 201 -0.61 -10.43 -22.03
N TYR A 202 -1.25 -10.21 -23.19
CA TYR A 202 -1.73 -8.89 -23.59
C TYR A 202 -2.89 -8.43 -22.72
N VAL A 203 -3.80 -9.35 -22.38
CA VAL A 203 -4.93 -9.08 -21.47
C VAL A 203 -4.42 -8.85 -20.04
N LEU A 204 -3.41 -9.60 -19.60
CA LEU A 204 -2.75 -9.39 -18.30
C LEU A 204 -2.09 -8.02 -18.20
N ARG A 205 -1.21 -7.67 -19.16
CA ARG A 205 -0.55 -6.36 -19.21
C ARG A 205 -1.54 -5.21 -19.26
N SER A 206 -2.61 -5.37 -20.04
CA SER A 206 -3.69 -4.38 -20.13
C SER A 206 -4.43 -4.23 -18.79
N ALA A 207 -4.71 -5.33 -18.09
CA ALA A 207 -5.33 -5.29 -16.77
C ALA A 207 -4.43 -4.59 -15.73
N GLU A 208 -3.13 -4.88 -15.74
CA GLU A 208 -2.14 -4.21 -14.88
C GLU A 208 -2.03 -2.72 -15.18
N TYR A 209 -2.03 -2.35 -16.46
CA TYR A 209 -2.01 -0.96 -16.89
C TYR A 209 -3.24 -0.20 -16.37
N VAL A 210 -4.45 -0.76 -16.53
CA VAL A 210 -5.68 -0.15 -15.99
C VAL A 210 -5.59 0.07 -14.48
N GLN A 211 -4.97 -0.85 -13.74
CA GLN A 211 -4.85 -0.73 -12.30
C GLN A 211 -3.85 0.36 -11.87
N LYS A 212 -2.72 0.47 -12.57
CA LYS A 212 -1.71 1.52 -12.32
C LYS A 212 -2.23 2.92 -12.68
N HIS A 213 -3.06 3.01 -13.71
CA HIS A 213 -3.59 4.26 -14.26
C HIS A 213 -5.07 4.47 -13.93
N ILE A 214 -5.54 3.97 -12.78
CA ILE A 214 -6.98 3.94 -12.45
C ILE A 214 -7.61 5.35 -12.31
N TYR A 215 -6.79 6.34 -11.93
CA TYR A 215 -7.18 7.74 -11.77
C TYR A 215 -7.03 8.55 -13.05
N GLU A 216 -6.63 7.92 -14.16
CA GLU A 216 -6.46 8.57 -15.45
C GLU A 216 -7.60 8.19 -16.42
N LYS A 217 -7.65 8.88 -17.56
CA LYS A 217 -8.49 8.47 -18.67
C LYS A 217 -7.78 7.35 -19.42
N VAL A 218 -8.24 6.12 -19.22
CA VAL A 218 -7.74 4.94 -19.93
C VAL A 218 -8.73 4.53 -21.02
N THR A 219 -8.24 4.35 -22.24
CA THR A 219 -9.01 3.93 -23.41
C THR A 219 -8.53 2.58 -23.95
N ALA A 220 -9.39 1.88 -24.70
CA ALA A 220 -9.01 0.63 -25.34
C ALA A 220 -7.86 0.80 -26.35
N ARG A 221 -7.77 1.97 -26.99
CA ARG A 221 -6.70 2.30 -27.93
C ARG A 221 -5.36 2.43 -27.22
N GLU A 222 -5.30 3.18 -26.11
CA GLU A 222 -4.07 3.30 -25.31
C GLU A 222 -3.60 1.95 -24.79
N LEU A 223 -4.52 1.09 -24.34
CA LEU A 223 -4.17 -0.26 -23.88
C LEU A 223 -3.58 -1.12 -25.01
N ALA A 224 -4.10 -1.00 -26.23
CA ALA A 224 -3.60 -1.72 -27.39
C ALA A 224 -2.20 -1.22 -27.81
N GLU A 225 -2.00 0.09 -27.82
CA GLU A 225 -0.70 0.72 -28.10
C GLU A 225 0.36 0.28 -27.06
N GLN A 226 0.02 0.28 -25.77
CA GLN A 226 0.90 -0.19 -24.69
C GLN A 226 1.19 -1.70 -24.74
N ALA A 227 0.20 -2.49 -25.19
CA ALA A 227 0.37 -3.92 -25.36
C ALA A 227 1.09 -4.30 -26.67
N GLY A 228 1.33 -3.35 -27.58
CA GLY A 228 1.98 -3.58 -28.88
C GLY A 228 1.10 -4.34 -29.89
N VAL A 229 -0.22 -4.22 -29.80
CA VAL A 229 -1.18 -4.94 -30.65
C VAL A 229 -2.25 -4.00 -31.21
N SER A 230 -3.03 -4.46 -32.19
CA SER A 230 -4.18 -3.68 -32.69
C SER A 230 -5.32 -3.62 -31.67
N PRO A 231 -6.09 -2.52 -31.61
CA PRO A 231 -7.26 -2.39 -30.74
C PRO A 231 -8.32 -3.48 -30.95
N GLU A 232 -8.52 -3.91 -32.19
CA GLU A 232 -9.45 -4.97 -32.56
C GLU A 232 -9.00 -6.31 -31.99
N TYR A 233 -7.71 -6.66 -32.14
CA TYR A 233 -7.15 -7.88 -31.59
C TYR A 233 -7.21 -7.90 -30.07
N LEU A 234 -6.84 -6.80 -29.41
CA LEU A 234 -6.94 -6.69 -27.96
C LEU A 234 -8.39 -6.82 -27.49
N SER A 235 -9.36 -6.21 -28.19
CA SER A 235 -10.77 -6.27 -27.81
C SER A 235 -11.35 -7.68 -27.90
N THR A 236 -10.97 -8.43 -28.93
CA THR A 236 -11.32 -9.85 -29.08
C THR A 236 -10.75 -10.67 -27.93
N LEU A 237 -9.44 -10.55 -27.67
CA LEU A 237 -8.79 -11.25 -26.57
C LEU A 237 -9.42 -10.88 -25.21
N PHE A 238 -9.68 -9.60 -24.96
CA PHE A 238 -10.30 -9.16 -23.70
C PHE A 238 -11.70 -9.78 -23.53
N SER A 239 -12.49 -9.80 -24.60
CA SER A 239 -13.84 -10.38 -24.55
C SER A 239 -13.79 -11.91 -24.37
N GLU A 240 -12.83 -12.59 -24.97
CA GLU A 240 -12.65 -14.04 -24.84
C GLU A 240 -12.18 -14.44 -23.44
N HIS A 241 -11.19 -13.73 -22.90
CA HIS A 241 -10.54 -14.07 -21.64
C HIS A 241 -11.24 -13.46 -20.40
N MET A 242 -11.72 -12.23 -20.47
CA MET A 242 -12.38 -11.54 -19.34
C MET A 242 -13.90 -11.62 -19.37
N LYS A 243 -14.49 -12.19 -20.45
CA LYS A 243 -15.94 -12.22 -20.75
C LYS A 243 -16.64 -10.88 -20.49
N CYS A 244 -15.93 -9.79 -20.77
CA CYS A 244 -16.46 -8.43 -20.78
C CYS A 244 -15.62 -7.57 -21.70
N SER A 245 -16.20 -6.48 -22.18
CA SER A 245 -15.45 -5.54 -23.03
C SER A 245 -14.48 -4.70 -22.19
N ILE A 246 -13.43 -4.17 -22.82
CA ILE A 246 -12.44 -3.30 -22.18
C ILE A 246 -13.10 -2.13 -21.42
N PRO A 247 -14.05 -1.36 -21.99
CA PRO A 247 -14.72 -0.30 -21.25
C PRO A 247 -15.52 -0.80 -20.03
N GLN A 248 -16.14 -1.98 -20.12
CA GLN A 248 -16.84 -2.59 -18.99
C GLN A 248 -15.87 -2.99 -17.88
N TYR A 249 -14.71 -3.54 -18.24
CA TYR A 249 -13.65 -3.88 -17.30
C TYR A 249 -13.12 -2.64 -16.58
N ILE A 250 -12.75 -1.59 -17.32
CA ILE A 250 -12.29 -0.31 -16.76
C ILE A 250 -13.33 0.25 -15.79
N ALA A 251 -14.61 0.28 -16.20
CA ALA A 251 -15.68 0.74 -15.33
C ALA A 251 -15.80 -0.10 -14.04
N ARG A 252 -15.69 -1.44 -14.11
CA ARG A 252 -15.70 -2.31 -12.93
C ARG A 252 -14.53 -2.01 -11.99
N GLN A 253 -13.33 -1.82 -12.50
CA GLN A 253 -12.16 -1.46 -11.69
C GLN A 253 -12.33 -0.09 -11.03
N LYS A 254 -12.82 0.91 -11.77
CA LYS A 254 -13.11 2.25 -11.23
C LYS A 254 -14.18 2.20 -10.13
N ILE A 255 -15.22 1.37 -10.28
CA ILE A 255 -16.22 1.16 -9.21
C ILE A 255 -15.61 0.46 -8.00
N LEU A 256 -14.69 -0.50 -8.19
CA LEU A 256 -13.99 -1.14 -7.08
C LEU A 256 -13.18 -0.13 -6.27
N GLU A 257 -12.48 0.79 -6.95
CA GLU A 257 -11.74 1.87 -6.31
C GLU A 257 -12.68 2.89 -5.65
N ALA A 258 -13.78 3.25 -6.31
CA ALA A 258 -14.82 4.10 -5.74
C ALA A 258 -15.36 3.55 -4.41
N LYS A 259 -15.53 2.23 -4.28
CA LYS A 259 -15.95 1.61 -3.01
C LYS A 259 -14.97 1.90 -1.88
N LYS A 260 -13.65 1.90 -2.14
CA LYS A 260 -12.63 2.21 -1.15
C LYS A 260 -12.73 3.68 -0.74
N LEU A 261 -12.80 4.57 -1.73
CA LEU A 261 -12.94 6.02 -1.49
C LEU A 261 -14.22 6.34 -0.70
N LEU A 262 -15.34 5.69 -1.01
CA LEU A 262 -16.60 5.87 -0.28
C LEU A 262 -16.55 5.38 1.17
N ARG A 263 -15.71 4.39 1.47
CA ARG A 263 -15.57 3.78 2.82
C ARG A 263 -14.56 4.52 3.69
N PHE A 264 -13.44 4.92 3.11
CA PHE A 264 -12.28 5.39 3.87
C PHE A 264 -12.05 6.90 3.74
N THR A 265 -12.90 7.62 2.99
CA THR A 265 -12.79 9.07 2.83
C THR A 265 -14.16 9.73 2.88
N GLU A 266 -14.16 11.02 3.22
CA GLU A 266 -15.36 11.87 3.24
C GLU A 266 -15.56 12.67 1.93
N LYS A 267 -14.79 12.34 0.87
CA LYS A 267 -14.83 13.07 -0.41
C LYS A 267 -16.25 13.09 -0.99
N PRO A 268 -16.78 14.23 -1.48
CA PRO A 268 -18.09 14.28 -2.12
C PRO A 268 -18.14 13.40 -3.38
N LEU A 269 -19.35 12.94 -3.75
CA LEU A 269 -19.52 12.05 -4.91
C LEU A 269 -19.06 12.70 -6.22
N SER A 270 -19.16 14.02 -6.35
CA SER A 270 -18.64 14.80 -7.47
C SER A 270 -17.13 14.69 -7.58
N GLU A 271 -16.40 14.81 -6.47
CA GLU A 271 -14.95 14.69 -6.43
C GLU A 271 -14.50 13.25 -6.72
N ILE A 272 -15.18 12.24 -6.16
CA ILE A 272 -14.88 10.83 -6.47
C ILE A 272 -15.09 10.54 -7.96
N ALA A 273 -16.15 11.09 -8.56
CA ALA A 273 -16.40 10.93 -10.00
C ALA A 273 -15.30 11.59 -10.84
N ALA A 274 -14.86 12.79 -10.47
CA ALA A 274 -13.78 13.51 -11.15
C ALA A 274 -12.43 12.79 -10.99
N LEU A 275 -12.09 12.37 -9.77
CA LEU A 275 -10.85 11.66 -9.45
C LEU A 275 -10.72 10.35 -10.23
N LEU A 276 -11.82 9.64 -10.42
CA LEU A 276 -11.86 8.40 -11.21
C LEU A 276 -12.11 8.66 -12.71
N ASN A 277 -12.04 9.91 -13.17
CA ASN A 277 -12.20 10.28 -14.58
C ASN A 277 -13.52 9.76 -15.20
N PHE A 278 -14.64 9.85 -14.47
CA PHE A 278 -15.98 9.69 -15.04
C PHE A 278 -16.42 10.98 -15.72
N SER A 279 -17.15 10.88 -16.84
CA SER A 279 -17.62 12.05 -17.60
C SER A 279 -18.61 12.93 -16.84
N SER A 280 -19.32 12.37 -15.85
CA SER A 280 -20.18 13.13 -14.94
C SER A 280 -20.44 12.34 -13.66
N GLN A 281 -20.82 13.06 -12.60
CA GLN A 281 -21.29 12.45 -11.35
C GLN A 281 -22.53 11.56 -11.58
N SER A 282 -23.44 11.97 -12.45
CA SER A 282 -24.65 11.18 -12.78
C SER A 282 -24.30 9.85 -13.45
N TYR A 283 -23.34 9.87 -14.39
CA TYR A 283 -22.87 8.65 -15.04
C TYR A 283 -22.17 7.71 -14.06
N PHE A 284 -21.30 8.24 -13.19
CA PHE A 284 -20.69 7.48 -12.09
C PHE A 284 -21.75 6.79 -11.21
N GLN A 285 -22.75 7.55 -10.74
CA GLN A 285 -23.80 7.00 -9.87
C GLN A 285 -24.61 5.91 -10.56
N ALA A 286 -24.99 6.12 -11.82
CA ALA A 286 -25.70 5.12 -12.62
C ALA A 286 -24.87 3.83 -12.77
N GLN A 287 -23.58 3.96 -13.07
CA GLN A 287 -22.69 2.82 -13.27
C GLN A 287 -22.39 2.08 -11.95
N PHE A 288 -22.23 2.82 -10.85
CA PHE A 288 -22.08 2.23 -9.52
C PHE A 288 -23.33 1.42 -9.14
N LYS A 289 -24.53 1.99 -9.31
CA LYS A 289 -25.80 1.30 -9.04
C LYS A 289 -25.96 0.07 -9.93
N LYS A 290 -25.62 0.17 -11.21
CA LYS A 290 -25.65 -0.96 -12.16
C LYS A 290 -24.76 -2.12 -11.71
N ILE A 291 -23.54 -1.83 -11.21
CA ILE A 291 -22.56 -2.86 -10.84
C ILE A 291 -22.78 -3.38 -9.42
N ARG A 292 -23.26 -2.56 -8.48
CA ARG A 292 -23.38 -2.91 -7.05
C ARG A 292 -24.81 -3.15 -6.56
N GLY A 293 -25.82 -2.82 -7.36
CA GLY A 293 -27.23 -2.92 -7.00
C GLY A 293 -27.77 -1.79 -6.11
N ILE A 294 -26.88 -0.97 -5.52
CA ILE A 294 -27.24 0.14 -4.63
C ILE A 294 -26.50 1.43 -5.00
N THR A 295 -27.01 2.59 -4.57
CA THR A 295 -26.40 3.89 -4.90
C THR A 295 -25.10 4.11 -4.11
N PRO A 296 -24.15 4.94 -4.60
CA PRO A 296 -22.94 5.29 -3.84
C PRO A 296 -23.23 5.87 -2.46
N ALA A 297 -24.25 6.71 -2.34
CA ALA A 297 -24.65 7.31 -1.06
C ALA A 297 -25.15 6.24 -0.07
N ALA A 298 -26.02 5.33 -0.51
CA ALA A 298 -26.48 4.21 0.32
C ALA A 298 -25.33 3.27 0.69
N TYR A 299 -24.37 3.06 -0.22
CA TYR A 299 -23.16 2.29 0.05
C TYR A 299 -22.33 2.95 1.16
N ARG A 300 -22.06 4.26 1.07
CA ARG A 300 -21.35 5.01 2.12
C ARG A 300 -22.04 4.89 3.47
N GLU A 301 -23.34 5.16 3.52
CA GLU A 301 -24.11 5.13 4.77
C GLU A 301 -24.07 3.76 5.46
N LYS A 302 -24.19 2.68 4.66
CA LYS A 302 -24.11 1.30 5.16
C LYS A 302 -22.81 1.03 5.92
N TYR A 303 -21.68 1.49 5.39
CA TYR A 303 -20.37 1.22 5.99
C TYR A 303 -19.93 2.28 7.02
N ARG A 304 -20.59 3.44 7.06
CA ARG A 304 -20.34 4.47 8.08
C ARG A 304 -20.95 4.10 9.44
N LYS A 305 -22.11 3.42 9.43
CA LYS A 305 -22.77 2.93 10.66
C LYS A 305 -22.00 1.79 11.35
N GLY A 306 -21.19 1.03 10.61
CA GLY A 306 -20.35 -0.04 11.18
C GLY A 306 -19.05 0.44 11.83
N ALA A 307 -18.67 1.72 11.68
CA ALA A 307 -17.42 2.28 12.25
C ALA A 307 -17.67 3.17 13.48
N ARG A 308 -18.92 3.32 13.93
CA ARG A 308 -19.32 4.13 15.10
C ARG A 308 -20.01 3.31 16.19
N GLY A 309 -19.95 1.99 16.10
CA GLY A 309 -20.43 1.08 17.13
C GLY A 309 -19.33 0.07 17.43
N ASP A 310 -18.40 0.49 18.31
CA ASP A 310 -17.65 -0.31 19.29
C ASP A 310 -16.86 0.68 20.18
#